data_AF-A0A1Y1ZBC0-F1
#
_entry.id   AF-A0A1Y1ZBC0-F1
#
_cell.length_a   1.000
_cell.length_b   1.000
_cell.length_c   1.000
_cell.angle_alpha   90.00
_cell.angle_beta   90.00
_cell.angle_gamma   90.00
#
_symmetry.space_group_name_H-M   'P 1'
#
loop_
_entity.id
_entity.type
_entity.pdbx_description
1 polymer ?
#
loop_
_entity_poly.entity_id
_entity_poly.type
_entity_poly.pdbx_seq_one_letter_code
_entity_poly.pdbx_strand_id
1 'polypeptide(L)' 'MSTNPSHQDKMAGLAKEDQAINESPEDISHSAQGHKANISNPNTSEKSKENSKQALQELGGERAFYGKQGQGE' A
#
# COMPACT_ATOMS: atom_id res chain seq x y z
N MET A 1 29.02 -26.27 -7.30
CA MET A 1 28.82 -25.63 -5.99
C MET A 1 27.66 -24.66 -6.14
N SER A 2 26.50 -25.03 -5.60
CA SER A 2 25.28 -24.22 -5.64
C SER A 2 25.31 -23.27 -4.46
N THR A 3 25.45 -21.98 -4.70
CA THR A 3 25.39 -20.97 -3.65
C THR A 3 24.19 -20.07 -3.90
N ASN A 4 23.11 -20.33 -3.16
CA ASN A 4 22.10 -19.32 -2.87
C ASN A 4 22.61 -18.48 -1.69
N PRO A 5 22.66 -17.14 -1.82
CA PRO A 5 22.47 -16.23 -0.71
C PRO A 5 21.04 -15.65 -0.82
N SER A 6 20.16 -16.08 0.07
CA SER A 6 19.77 -15.32 1.27
C SER A 6 18.95 -14.09 0.95
N HIS A 7 17.66 -14.21 1.24
CA HIS A 7 16.68 -13.14 1.39
C HIS A 7 17.19 -12.12 2.42
N GLN A 8 17.83 -11.04 1.99
CA GLN A 8 17.98 -9.82 2.78
C GLN A 8 18.41 -8.68 1.86
N ASP A 9 18.02 -7.45 2.23
CA ASP A 9 18.49 -6.18 1.67
C ASP A 9 17.75 -5.60 0.45
N LYS A 10 16.45 -5.35 0.60
CA LYS A 10 15.75 -4.27 -0.14
C LYS A 10 15.22 -3.20 0.80
N MET A 11 16.05 -2.73 1.73
CA MET A 11 15.76 -1.56 2.57
C MET A 11 16.98 -0.63 2.69
N ALA A 12 17.84 -0.61 1.66
CA ALA A 12 18.98 0.30 1.56
C ALA A 12 18.77 1.25 0.37
N GLY A 13 17.94 2.27 0.57
CA GLY A 13 17.63 3.23 -0.49
C GLY A 13 16.87 4.47 -0.03
N LEU A 14 16.98 4.88 1.23
CA LEU A 14 16.43 6.15 1.72
C LEU A 14 17.45 7.27 1.46
N ALA A 15 17.75 7.52 0.18
CA ALA A 15 18.48 8.70 -0.27
C ALA A 15 17.49 9.68 -0.91
N LYS A 16 17.06 10.64 -0.10
CA LYS A 16 17.03 12.09 -0.38
C LYS A 16 16.49 12.66 -1.72
N GLU A 17 15.64 11.96 -2.47
CA GLU A 17 14.87 12.59 -3.56
C GLU A 17 13.34 12.46 -3.33
N ASP A 18 12.86 13.36 -2.48
CA ASP A 18 11.46 13.73 -2.25
C ASP A 18 10.69 14.10 -3.54
N GLN A 19 9.39 13.79 -3.57
CA GLN A 19 8.31 14.42 -4.37
C GLN A 19 7.88 13.86 -5.75
N ALA A 20 8.15 12.60 -6.05
CA ALA A 20 7.30 11.89 -7.03
C ALA A 20 6.92 10.54 -6.45
N ILE A 21 5.74 10.51 -5.84
CA ILE A 21 4.99 9.31 -5.43
C ILE A 21 4.89 8.40 -6.66
N ASN A 22 5.86 7.52 -6.83
CA ASN A 22 5.77 6.42 -7.76
C ASN A 22 4.89 5.39 -7.06
N GLU A 23 3.57 5.57 -7.18
CA GLU A 23 2.56 4.71 -6.57
C GLU A 23 2.61 3.32 -7.20
N SER A 24 3.51 2.47 -6.69
CA SER A 24 3.52 1.06 -7.09
C SER A 24 2.15 0.45 -6.76
N PRO A 25 1.63 -0.51 -7.55
CA PRO A 25 0.36 -1.18 -7.22
C PRO A 25 0.33 -1.73 -5.79
N GLU A 26 1.48 -2.14 -5.27
CA GLU A 26 1.67 -2.54 -3.88
C GLU A 26 1.40 -1.39 -2.90
N ASP A 27 1.93 -0.19 -3.15
CA ASP A 27 1.76 0.98 -2.28
C ASP A 27 0.29 1.42 -2.22
N ILE A 28 -0.37 1.42 -3.38
CA ILE A 28 -1.81 1.70 -3.49
C ILE A 28 -2.60 0.66 -2.67
N SER A 29 -2.25 -0.62 -2.78
CA SER A 29 -2.89 -1.71 -2.01
C SER A 29 -2.68 -1.55 -0.49
N HIS A 30 -1.46 -1.20 -0.04
CA HIS A 30 -1.18 -0.99 1.38
C HIS A 30 -1.93 0.22 1.94
N SER A 31 -1.94 1.34 1.20
CA SER A 31 -2.68 2.54 1.56
C SER A 31 -4.17 2.26 1.67
N ALA A 32 -4.74 1.56 0.67
CA ALA A 32 -6.14 1.16 0.69
C ALA A 32 -6.46 0.23 1.88
N GLN A 33 -5.58 -0.70 2.22
CA GLN A 33 -5.73 -1.54 3.42
C GLN A 33 -5.78 -0.69 4.71
N GLY A 34 -4.89 0.30 4.83
CA GLY A 34 -4.85 1.21 5.99
C GLY A 34 -6.14 2.02 6.15
N HIS A 35 -6.64 2.63 5.06
CA HIS A 35 -7.89 3.37 5.09
C HIS A 35 -9.09 2.47 5.43
N LYS A 36 -9.11 1.23 4.94
CA LYS A 36 -10.15 0.25 5.29
C LYS A 36 -10.12 -0.12 6.77
N ALA A 37 -8.94 -0.33 7.33
CA ALA A 37 -8.77 -0.57 8.76
C ALA A 37 -9.27 0.62 9.58
N ASN A 38 -8.95 1.85 9.17
CA ASN A 38 -9.41 3.07 9.83
C ASN A 38 -10.95 3.19 9.82
N ILE A 39 -11.62 2.81 8.74
CA ILE A 39 -13.09 2.81 8.64
C ILE A 39 -13.70 1.79 9.62
N SER A 40 -13.11 0.60 9.73
CA SER A 40 -13.59 -0.46 10.63
C SER A 40 -13.30 -0.21 12.10
N ASN A 41 -12.38 0.70 12.42
CA ASN A 41 -11.98 0.97 13.80
C ASN A 41 -13.11 1.69 14.56
N PRO A 42 -13.70 1.09 15.60
CA PRO A 42 -14.76 1.72 16.38
C PRO A 42 -14.29 2.97 17.15
N ASN A 43 -12.97 3.09 17.39
CA ASN A 43 -12.37 4.23 18.07
C ASN A 43 -12.03 5.40 17.14
N THR A 44 -12.22 5.23 15.82
CA THR A 44 -11.98 6.30 14.86
C THR A 44 -13.20 7.22 14.77
N SER A 45 -12.97 8.53 14.67
CA SER A 45 -14.05 9.52 14.52
C SER A 45 -14.75 9.39 13.18
N GLU A 46 -16.04 9.73 13.13
CA GLU A 46 -16.84 9.65 11.89
C GLU A 46 -16.24 10.48 10.74
N LYS A 47 -15.74 11.69 11.02
CA LYS A 47 -15.05 12.52 10.03
C LYS A 47 -13.81 11.83 9.44
N SER A 48 -13.04 11.13 10.27
CA SER A 48 -11.85 10.40 9.80
C SER A 48 -12.23 9.18 8.95
N LYS A 49 -13.31 8.48 9.32
CA LYS A 49 -13.87 7.39 8.50
C LYS A 49 -14.35 7.91 7.14
N GLU A 50 -15.04 9.05 7.11
CA GLU A 50 -15.50 9.67 5.86
C GLU A 50 -14.35 10.08 4.95
N ASN A 51 -13.33 10.75 5.48
CA ASN A 51 -12.11 11.06 4.73
C ASN A 51 -11.44 9.79 4.19
N SER A 52 -11.41 8.71 4.98
CA SER A 52 -10.82 7.43 4.54
C SER A 52 -11.64 6.74 3.45
N LYS A 53 -12.96 6.91 3.44
CA LYS A 53 -13.82 6.41 2.36
C LYS A 53 -13.54 7.16 1.06
N GLN A 54 -13.37 8.49 1.12
CA GLN A 54 -13.04 9.32 -0.04
C GLN A 54 -11.66 8.94 -0.60
N ALA A 55 -10.63 8.86 0.26
CA ALA A 55 -9.29 8.43 -0.15
C ALA A 55 -9.29 7.04 -0.78
N LEU A 56 -10.07 6.09 -0.23
CA LEU A 56 -10.24 4.77 -0.85
C LEU A 56 -10.83 4.84 -2.26
N GLN A 57 -11.80 5.72 -2.50
CA GLN A 57 -12.39 5.88 -3.83
C GLN A 57 -11.37 6.46 -4.81
N GLU A 58 -10.56 7.43 -4.38
CA GLU A 58 -9.49 8.04 -5.18
C GLU A 58 -8.40 7.01 -5.54
N LEU A 59 -8.06 6.10 -4.63
CA LEU A 59 -7.09 5.01 -4.85
C LEU A 59 -7.62 3.88 -5.76
N GLY A 60 -8.87 3.98 -6.25
CA GLY A 60 -9.48 2.97 -7.12
C GLY A 60 -10.38 1.96 -6.39
N GLY A 61 -10.69 2.21 -5.12
CA GLY A 61 -11.63 1.42 -4.31
C GLY A 61 -11.19 -0.03 -4.19
N GLU A 62 -12.06 -0.95 -4.61
CA GLU A 62 -11.74 -2.39 -4.62
C GLU A 62 -10.65 -2.73 -5.64
N ARG A 63 -10.51 -1.94 -6.71
CA ARG A 63 -9.51 -2.16 -7.78
C ARG A 63 -8.07 -1.94 -7.31
N ALA A 64 -7.89 -1.15 -6.25
CA ALA A 64 -6.62 -0.93 -5.56
C ALA A 64 -5.93 -2.24 -5.11
N PHE A 65 -6.69 -3.31 -4.91
CA PHE A 65 -6.20 -4.60 -4.42
C PHE A 65 -5.85 -5.62 -5.53
N TYR A 66 -6.22 -5.36 -6.78
CA TYR A 66 -6.10 -6.34 -7.87
C TYR A 66 -4.73 -6.38 -8.55
N GLY A 67 -3.82 -5.45 -8.22
CA GLY A 67 -2.45 -5.42 -8.77
C GLY A 67 -1.60 -6.65 -8.43
N LYS A 68 -2.00 -7.46 -7.43
CA LYS A 68 -1.23 -8.63 -6.97
C LYS A 68 -1.52 -9.96 -7.68
N GLN A 69 -2.51 -10.05 -8.57
CA GLN A 69 -2.91 -11.35 -9.15
C GLN A 69 -2.07 -11.80 -10.37
N GLY A 70 -0.95 -11.15 -10.68
CA GLY A 70 -0.27 -11.32 -11.99
C GLY A 70 1.21 -11.71 -12.00
N GLN A 71 1.86 -12.06 -10.88
CA GLN A 71 3.26 -12.50 -10.90
C GLN A 71 3.48 -13.69 -9.97
N GLY A 72 3.00 -14.84 -10.44
CA GLY A 72 3.54 -16.14 -10.05
C GLY A 72 4.21 -16.74 -11.27
N GLU A 73 5.52 -16.54 -11.38
CA GLU A 73 6.44 -17.39 -12.15
C GLU A 73 7.63 -17.74 -11.27
#